data_AF-A0A662I898-F1
#
_entry.id   AF-A0A662I898-F1
#
_cell.length_a   1.000
_cell.length_b   1.000
_cell.length_c   1.000
_cell.angle_alpha   90.00
_cell.angle_beta   90.00
_cell.angle_gamma   90.00
#
_symmetry.space_group_name_H-M   'P 1'
#
loop_
_entity.id
_entity.type
_entity.pdbx_description
1 polymer ?
#
loop_
_entity_poly.entity_id
_entity_poly.type
_entity_poly.pdbx_seq_one_letter_code
_entity_poly.pdbx_strand_id
1 'polypeptide(L)'
;VKKWRLKNLLQRRYGTFEVGREYFYREEPYSPIIWTSVITGRKPEEHGIRAWWLYGGILERIRWWPIIRHIKGKRRILWRLGLKAHVPNRGDLRCETIFDVVKPSVAVYVPGYNESTEFHERLFKVSGWNVDRYIREAWRIHEERKRATLRALEENRNWKLFMAYFDLADHVGHTYIKRNRLRVLRAYLELNSLAGRLQELVPPGTIFLIISDHGMRAVEDDVAGRHTTYAFWSLNLDTDWEPRDFTDFYPKILEWTR
;
A
#
# COMPACT_ATOMS: atom_id res chain seq x y z
N VAL A 1 11.80 -7.56 8.93
CA VAL A 1 11.25 -7.57 10.31
C VAL A 1 11.87 -8.62 11.23
N LYS A 2 11.86 -9.93 10.89
CA LYS A 2 12.46 -11.02 11.72
C LYS A 2 13.93 -10.78 12.08
N LYS A 3 14.75 -10.44 11.07
CA LYS A 3 16.19 -10.15 11.22
C LYS A 3 16.52 -9.14 12.33
N TRP A 4 15.68 -8.12 12.49
CA TRP A 4 15.90 -7.03 13.45
C TRP A 4 15.04 -7.17 14.71
N ARG A 5 14.31 -8.29 14.87
CA ARG A 5 13.46 -8.58 16.03
C ARG A 5 12.52 -7.43 16.39
N LEU A 6 11.86 -6.86 15.36
CA LEU A 6 10.97 -5.71 15.49
C LEU A 6 9.65 -6.13 16.16
N LYS A 7 9.62 -6.09 17.49
CA LYS A 7 8.56 -6.68 18.34
C LYS A 7 7.15 -6.16 18.07
N ASN A 8 6.99 -4.89 17.71
CA ASN A 8 5.66 -4.33 17.47
C ASN A 8 5.13 -4.70 16.08
N LEU A 9 6.02 -5.03 15.13
CA LEU A 9 5.65 -5.58 13.83
C LEU A 9 5.52 -7.11 13.87
N LEU A 10 6.23 -7.79 14.78
CA LEU A 10 6.17 -9.24 15.01
C LEU A 10 5.24 -9.51 16.21
N GLN A 11 3.94 -9.52 15.94
CA GLN A 11 2.91 -9.73 16.95
C GLN A 11 2.81 -11.22 17.36
N ARG A 12 1.67 -11.65 17.92
CA ARG A 12 1.51 -13.02 18.45
C ARG A 12 1.65 -14.09 17.37
N ARG A 13 0.96 -13.93 16.25
CA ARG A 13 1.11 -14.80 15.07
C ARG A 13 1.50 -13.96 13.86
N TYR A 14 2.45 -14.44 13.09
CA TYR A 14 2.92 -13.76 11.89
C TYR A 14 3.46 -14.76 10.88
N GLY A 15 3.37 -14.42 9.60
CA GLY A 15 3.76 -15.31 8.54
C GLY A 15 4.07 -14.57 7.25
N THR A 16 4.36 -15.36 6.22
CA THR A 16 4.56 -14.91 4.85
C THR A 16 3.90 -15.90 3.92
N PHE A 17 3.41 -15.44 2.78
CA PHE A 17 2.91 -16.30 1.71
C PHE A 17 3.44 -15.78 0.36
N GLU A 18 3.58 -16.67 -0.62
CA GLU A 18 4.00 -16.29 -1.96
C GLU A 18 2.88 -15.51 -2.67
N VAL A 19 3.26 -14.43 -3.33
CA VAL A 19 2.37 -13.55 -4.09
C VAL A 19 2.10 -14.20 -5.44
N GLY A 20 0.82 -14.42 -5.75
CA GLY A 20 0.37 -14.93 -7.05
C GLY A 20 0.79 -14.01 -8.20
N ARG A 21 1.08 -14.59 -9.37
CA ARG A 21 1.57 -13.85 -10.55
C ARG A 21 0.53 -12.88 -11.12
N GLU A 22 -0.75 -13.09 -10.85
CA GLU A 22 -1.83 -12.18 -11.21
C GLU A 22 -1.69 -10.78 -10.55
N TYR A 23 -0.95 -10.69 -9.44
CA TYR A 23 -0.71 -9.44 -8.71
C TYR A 23 0.50 -8.66 -9.21
N PHE A 24 1.19 -9.16 -10.23
CA PHE A 24 2.43 -8.59 -10.71
C PHE A 24 2.16 -7.55 -11.79
N TYR A 25 2.95 -6.49 -11.78
CA TYR A 25 3.13 -5.64 -12.94
C TYR A 25 4.56 -5.80 -13.44
N ARG A 26 4.69 -6.34 -14.66
CA ARG A 26 5.96 -6.87 -15.17
C ARG A 26 6.40 -8.06 -14.31
N GLU A 27 7.49 -7.93 -13.57
CA GLU A 27 8.11 -9.02 -12.80
C GLU A 27 8.05 -8.80 -11.28
N GLU A 28 7.25 -7.83 -10.81
CA GLU A 28 7.20 -7.46 -9.41
C GLU A 28 5.75 -7.31 -8.91
N PRO A 29 5.44 -7.75 -7.67
CA PRO A 29 4.16 -7.47 -7.01
C PRO A 29 3.86 -5.98 -7.04
N TYR A 30 2.60 -5.61 -7.29
CA TYR A 30 2.23 -4.22 -7.53
C TYR A 30 1.10 -3.76 -6.61
N SER A 31 1.44 -2.83 -5.71
CA SER A 31 0.58 -2.32 -4.65
C SER A 31 -0.84 -1.92 -5.05
N PRO A 32 -1.12 -1.17 -6.14
CA PRO A 32 -2.48 -0.75 -6.43
C PRO A 32 -3.37 -1.93 -6.82
N ILE A 33 -2.79 -3.00 -7.39
CA ILE A 33 -3.51 -4.24 -7.69
C ILE A 33 -3.81 -4.95 -6.37
N ILE A 34 -2.77 -5.21 -5.59
CA ILE A 34 -2.83 -6.00 -4.35
C ILE A 34 -3.80 -5.41 -3.33
N TRP A 35 -3.64 -4.13 -3.00
CA TRP A 35 -4.48 -3.49 -1.99
C TRP A 35 -5.94 -3.38 -2.44
N THR A 36 -6.20 -3.23 -3.75
CA THR A 36 -7.57 -3.30 -4.27
C THR A 36 -8.16 -4.70 -4.04
N SER A 37 -7.39 -5.77 -4.25
CA SER A 37 -7.84 -7.14 -3.96
C SER A 37 -8.09 -7.37 -2.47
N VAL A 38 -7.24 -6.84 -1.58
CA VAL A 38 -7.44 -6.92 -0.12
C VAL A 38 -8.76 -6.27 0.29
N ILE A 39 -9.04 -5.05 -0.19
CA ILE A 39 -10.23 -4.30 0.25
C ILE A 39 -11.51 -4.75 -0.44
N THR A 40 -11.46 -5.48 -1.56
CA THR A 40 -12.66 -5.93 -2.28
C THR A 40 -12.93 -7.43 -2.11
N GLY A 41 -11.92 -8.20 -1.71
CA GLY A 41 -11.97 -9.67 -1.73
C GLY A 41 -12.02 -10.24 -3.16
N ARG A 42 -11.67 -9.45 -4.17
CA ARG A 42 -11.76 -9.79 -5.59
C ARG A 42 -10.38 -9.93 -6.21
N LYS A 43 -10.25 -10.80 -7.21
CA LYS A 43 -9.02 -10.94 -8.00
C LYS A 43 -8.82 -9.76 -8.96
N PRO A 44 -7.59 -9.55 -9.46
CA PRO A 44 -7.25 -8.44 -10.39
C PRO A 44 -8.13 -8.36 -11.63
N GLU A 45 -8.55 -9.50 -12.16
CA GLU A 45 -9.45 -9.57 -13.31
C GLU A 45 -10.88 -9.10 -13.02
N GLU A 46 -11.34 -9.25 -11.78
CA GLU A 46 -12.69 -8.88 -11.34
C GLU A 46 -12.78 -7.38 -11.00
N HIS A 47 -11.82 -6.82 -10.24
CA HIS A 47 -11.86 -5.40 -9.85
C HIS A 47 -11.24 -4.46 -10.90
N GLY A 48 -10.44 -4.96 -11.84
CA GLY A 48 -9.97 -4.24 -13.02
C GLY A 48 -8.90 -3.16 -12.79
N ILE A 49 -8.44 -2.95 -11.56
CA ILE A 49 -7.36 -2.01 -11.24
C ILE A 49 -6.01 -2.64 -11.59
N ARG A 50 -5.25 -1.96 -12.46
CA ARG A 50 -3.95 -2.44 -12.96
C ARG A 50 -2.79 -1.47 -12.77
N ALA A 51 -3.06 -0.24 -12.33
CA ALA A 51 -2.03 0.79 -12.20
C ALA A 51 -2.37 1.91 -11.22
N TRP A 52 -1.32 2.56 -10.73
CA TRP A 52 -1.42 3.78 -9.91
C TRP A 52 -2.00 4.99 -10.62
N TRP A 53 -2.04 5.01 -11.95
CA TRP A 53 -2.52 6.17 -12.71
C TRP A 53 -3.65 5.75 -13.64
N LEU A 54 -4.82 6.33 -13.44
CA LEU A 54 -6.01 6.20 -14.27
C LEU A 54 -6.30 7.53 -14.98
N TYR A 55 -6.87 7.50 -16.18
CA TYR A 55 -7.25 8.70 -16.93
C TYR A 55 -8.78 8.85 -17.11
N GLY A 56 -9.57 7.89 -16.60
CA GLY A 56 -11.02 7.85 -16.69
C GLY A 56 -11.57 7.44 -18.08
N GLY A 57 -12.76 6.83 -18.08
CA GLY A 57 -13.60 6.64 -19.26
C GLY A 57 -12.93 6.04 -20.50
N ILE A 58 -13.17 6.66 -21.66
CA ILE A 58 -12.66 6.23 -22.98
C ILE A 58 -11.12 6.34 -23.05
N LEU A 59 -10.52 7.31 -22.36
CA LEU A 59 -9.07 7.54 -22.38
C LEU A 59 -8.29 6.39 -21.74
N GLU A 60 -8.89 5.74 -20.74
CA GLU A 60 -8.34 4.53 -20.14
C GLU A 60 -8.29 3.37 -21.15
N ARG A 61 -9.28 3.24 -22.05
CA ARG A 61 -9.24 2.24 -23.14
C ARG A 61 -8.22 2.61 -24.22
N ILE A 62 -8.18 3.88 -24.60
CA ILE A 62 -7.29 4.41 -25.65
C ILE A 62 -5.82 4.33 -25.23
N ARG A 63 -5.47 4.52 -23.95
CA ARG A 63 -4.05 4.56 -23.53
C ARG A 63 -3.33 3.23 -23.73
N TRP A 64 -4.07 2.12 -23.73
CA TRP A 64 -3.58 0.76 -23.93
C TRP A 64 -3.57 0.33 -25.40
N TRP A 65 -4.08 1.16 -26.32
CA TRP A 65 -4.01 0.84 -27.74
C TRP A 65 -2.56 0.71 -28.22
N PRO A 66 -2.24 -0.31 -29.04
CA PRO A 66 -0.86 -0.61 -29.47
C PRO A 66 -0.14 0.57 -30.10
N ILE A 67 -0.86 1.41 -30.82
CA ILE A 67 -0.32 2.59 -31.52
C ILE A 67 0.03 3.71 -30.53
N ILE A 68 -0.78 3.87 -29.47
CA ILE A 68 -0.70 5.00 -28.53
C ILE A 68 0.21 4.65 -27.34
N ARG A 69 0.35 3.37 -26.97
CA ARG A 69 1.17 2.95 -25.81
C ARG A 69 2.64 3.38 -25.93
N HIS A 70 3.17 3.49 -27.14
CA HIS A 70 4.59 3.81 -27.41
C HIS A 70 4.91 5.30 -27.53
N ILE A 71 3.91 6.20 -27.55
CA ILE A 71 4.14 7.64 -27.72
C ILE A 71 4.77 8.22 -26.44
N LYS A 72 6.06 8.59 -26.53
CA LYS A 72 6.78 9.30 -25.45
C LYS A 72 6.19 10.70 -25.26
N GLY A 73 6.05 11.13 -24.00
CA GLY A 73 5.57 12.49 -23.67
C GLY A 73 4.06 12.71 -23.74
N LYS A 74 3.25 11.73 -24.18
CA LYS A 74 1.78 11.82 -24.25
C LYS A 74 1.13 12.22 -22.92
N ARG A 75 1.73 11.82 -21.79
CA ARG A 75 1.25 12.20 -20.45
C ARG A 75 1.34 13.70 -20.18
N ARG A 76 2.39 14.39 -20.68
CA ARG A 76 2.49 15.85 -20.62
C ARG A 76 1.47 16.53 -21.53
N ILE A 77 1.17 15.94 -22.68
CA ILE A 77 0.16 16.43 -23.62
C ILE A 77 -1.25 16.29 -23.00
N LEU A 78 -1.60 15.12 -22.45
CA LEU A 78 -2.87 14.90 -21.75
C LEU A 78 -3.03 15.86 -20.56
N TRP A 79 -1.96 16.09 -19.80
CA TRP A 79 -1.95 17.10 -18.73
C TRP A 79 -2.23 18.52 -19.25
N ARG A 80 -1.61 18.94 -20.36
CA ARG A 80 -1.88 20.26 -20.98
C ARG A 80 -3.31 20.38 -21.50
N LEU A 81 -3.95 19.26 -21.86
CA LEU A 81 -5.34 19.19 -22.30
C LEU A 81 -6.35 19.08 -21.15
N GLY A 82 -5.91 19.22 -19.88
CA GLY A 82 -6.79 19.17 -18.71
C GLY A 82 -7.19 17.75 -18.26
N LEU A 83 -6.68 16.72 -18.92
CA LEU A 83 -6.93 15.31 -18.58
C LEU A 83 -5.94 14.88 -17.50
N LYS A 84 -6.32 15.15 -16.24
CA LYS A 84 -5.49 14.82 -15.07
C LYS A 84 -5.68 13.36 -14.70
N ALA A 85 -4.57 12.63 -14.67
CA ALA A 85 -4.57 11.29 -14.13
C ALA A 85 -4.75 11.33 -12.61
N HIS A 86 -5.50 10.38 -12.05
CA HIS A 86 -5.66 10.21 -10.61
C HIS A 86 -5.26 8.79 -10.18
N VAL A 87 -5.01 8.63 -8.88
CA VAL A 87 -4.80 7.30 -8.29
C VAL A 87 -6.14 6.59 -8.05
N PRO A 88 -6.21 5.26 -8.22
CA PRO A 88 -7.45 4.52 -8.00
C PRO A 88 -8.13 4.87 -6.67
N ASN A 89 -9.42 5.21 -6.75
CA ASN A 89 -10.27 5.52 -5.60
C ASN A 89 -11.60 4.77 -5.66
N ARG A 90 -12.43 4.92 -4.62
CA ARG A 90 -13.72 4.23 -4.52
C ARG A 90 -14.63 4.41 -5.75
N GLY A 91 -14.60 5.57 -6.40
CA GLY A 91 -15.39 5.85 -7.60
C GLY A 91 -14.95 5.08 -8.85
N ASP A 92 -13.72 4.55 -8.86
CA ASP A 92 -13.21 3.72 -9.95
C ASP A 92 -13.61 2.23 -9.81
N LEU A 93 -14.10 1.83 -8.62
CA LEU A 93 -14.43 0.44 -8.30
C LEU A 93 -15.90 0.12 -8.58
N ARG A 94 -16.13 -1.01 -9.26
CA ARG A 94 -17.47 -1.54 -9.58
C ARG A 94 -17.99 -2.55 -8.57
N CYS A 95 -17.13 -3.01 -7.67
CA CYS A 95 -17.47 -3.93 -6.60
C CYS A 95 -17.53 -3.19 -5.26
N GLU A 96 -18.20 -3.81 -4.29
CA GLU A 96 -18.15 -3.37 -2.90
C GLU A 96 -16.76 -3.58 -2.31
N THR A 97 -16.38 -2.66 -1.45
CA THR A 97 -15.20 -2.75 -0.61
C THR A 97 -15.61 -3.10 0.82
N ILE A 98 -14.63 -3.49 1.62
CA ILE A 98 -14.84 -3.83 3.01
C ILE A 98 -15.33 -2.63 3.82
N PHE A 99 -14.98 -1.42 3.37
CA PHE A 99 -15.48 -0.16 3.94
C PHE A 99 -16.93 0.12 3.56
N ASP A 100 -17.46 -0.44 2.48
CA ASP A 100 -18.88 -0.32 2.13
C ASP A 100 -19.73 -1.24 3.01
N VAL A 101 -19.21 -2.44 3.31
CA VAL A 101 -19.92 -3.49 4.07
C VAL A 101 -19.81 -3.28 5.59
N VAL A 102 -18.62 -3.00 6.11
CA VAL A 102 -18.41 -2.83 7.56
C VAL A 102 -18.65 -1.38 7.94
N LYS A 103 -19.70 -1.11 8.72
CA LYS A 103 -20.01 0.24 9.20
C LYS A 103 -20.17 0.28 10.73
N PRO A 104 -19.70 1.35 11.39
CA PRO A 104 -18.86 2.44 10.86
C PRO A 104 -17.43 1.98 10.56
N SER A 105 -16.83 2.50 9.48
CA SER A 105 -15.43 2.22 9.09
C SER A 105 -14.66 3.49 8.78
N VAL A 106 -13.35 3.46 9.06
CA VAL A 106 -12.40 4.54 8.78
C VAL A 106 -11.28 4.02 7.88
N ALA A 107 -11.04 4.72 6.77
CA ALA A 107 -9.92 4.46 5.87
C ALA A 107 -9.00 5.70 5.82
N VAL A 108 -7.70 5.52 5.95
CA VAL A 108 -6.72 6.60 5.88
C VAL A 108 -5.69 6.29 4.79
N TYR A 109 -5.84 6.99 3.65
CA TYR A 109 -4.98 6.88 2.47
C TYR A 109 -4.77 5.43 1.97
N VAL A 110 -5.85 4.65 1.92
CA VAL A 110 -5.82 3.26 1.49
C VAL A 110 -5.76 3.21 -0.05
N PRO A 111 -4.74 2.55 -0.65
CA PRO A 111 -4.64 2.37 -2.09
C PRO A 111 -5.86 1.67 -2.67
N GLY A 112 -6.36 2.15 -3.80
CA GLY A 112 -7.60 1.64 -4.40
C GLY A 112 -8.88 2.26 -3.84
N TYR A 113 -8.80 3.03 -2.74
CA TYR A 113 -9.98 3.56 -2.06
C TYR A 113 -9.95 5.08 -1.86
N ASN A 114 -9.02 5.58 -1.05
CA ASN A 114 -8.91 7.01 -0.71
C ASN A 114 -7.47 7.51 -0.60
N GLU A 115 -6.53 6.87 -1.30
CA GLU A 115 -5.16 7.35 -1.46
C GLU A 115 -5.12 8.74 -2.12
N SER A 116 -4.18 9.58 -1.67
CA SER A 116 -4.03 10.93 -2.21
C SER A 116 -3.25 10.93 -3.51
N THR A 117 -3.88 11.40 -4.59
CA THR A 117 -3.18 11.66 -5.86
C THR A 117 -2.00 12.62 -5.66
N GLU A 118 -2.12 13.58 -4.73
CA GLU A 118 -1.08 14.58 -4.46
C GLU A 118 0.23 13.93 -3.99
N PHE A 119 0.18 12.89 -3.16
CA PHE A 119 1.38 12.20 -2.68
C PHE A 119 2.18 11.59 -3.83
N HIS A 120 1.50 10.94 -4.78
CA HIS A 120 2.13 10.38 -5.96
C HIS A 120 2.66 11.46 -6.91
N GLU A 121 1.96 12.58 -7.06
CA GLU A 121 2.44 13.72 -7.84
C GLU A 121 3.70 14.35 -7.24
N ARG A 122 3.72 14.52 -5.91
CA ARG A 122 4.86 15.09 -5.18
C ARG A 122 6.10 14.21 -5.33
N LEU A 123 5.97 12.90 -5.16
CA LEU A 123 7.06 11.94 -5.39
C LEU A 123 7.53 11.97 -6.85
N PHE A 124 6.60 11.98 -7.81
CA PHE A 124 6.93 12.06 -9.24
C PHE A 124 7.67 13.35 -9.60
N LYS A 125 7.31 14.49 -9.00
CA LYS A 125 8.00 15.77 -9.22
C LYS A 125 9.46 15.73 -8.75
N VAL A 126 9.76 14.96 -7.71
CA VAL A 126 11.12 14.85 -7.14
C VAL A 126 11.91 13.63 -7.65
N SER A 127 11.27 12.66 -8.30
CA SER A 127 11.92 11.41 -8.74
C SER A 127 13.00 11.59 -9.81
N GLY A 128 12.98 12.71 -10.55
CA GLY A 128 14.02 13.08 -11.52
C GLY A 128 15.20 13.87 -10.93
N TRP A 129 15.18 14.17 -9.64
CA TRP A 129 16.22 14.94 -8.94
C TRP A 129 17.16 13.99 -8.19
N ASN A 130 17.95 14.52 -7.26
CA ASN A 130 18.81 13.68 -6.42
C ASN A 130 18.01 12.77 -5.47
N VAL A 131 18.61 11.64 -5.16
CA VAL A 131 18.05 10.58 -4.31
C VAL A 131 17.64 11.09 -2.93
N ASP A 132 18.43 11.98 -2.34
CA ASP A 132 18.13 12.50 -1.00
C ASP A 132 16.87 13.37 -1.00
N ARG A 133 16.58 14.13 -2.08
CA ARG A 133 15.34 14.90 -2.20
C ARG A 133 14.13 14.00 -2.31
N TYR A 134 14.23 12.92 -3.09
CA TYR A 134 13.17 11.91 -3.18
C TYR A 134 12.84 11.31 -1.82
N ILE A 135 13.87 10.90 -1.07
CA ILE A 135 13.69 10.28 0.24
C ILE A 135 13.16 11.27 1.27
N ARG A 136 13.63 12.52 1.28
CA ARG A 136 13.06 13.56 2.15
C ARG A 136 11.56 13.74 1.90
N GLU A 137 11.14 13.69 0.65
CA GLU A 137 9.71 13.78 0.32
C GLU A 137 8.93 12.54 0.76
N ALA A 138 9.49 11.34 0.60
CA ALA A 138 8.90 10.12 1.13
C ALA A 138 8.70 10.16 2.66
N TRP A 139 9.68 10.69 3.41
CA TRP A 139 9.55 10.93 4.85
C TRP A 139 8.49 11.99 5.18
N ARG A 140 8.38 13.06 4.38
CA ARG A 140 7.37 14.11 4.55
C ARG A 140 5.95 13.53 4.40
N ILE A 141 5.74 12.73 3.35
CA ILE A 141 4.48 12.02 3.09
C ILE A 141 4.18 11.02 4.21
N HIS A 142 5.17 10.24 4.67
CA HIS A 142 5.01 9.34 5.82
C HIS A 142 4.52 10.08 7.07
N GLU A 143 5.12 11.22 7.41
CA GLU A 143 4.69 12.03 8.55
C GLU A 143 3.27 12.61 8.38
N GLU A 144 2.88 12.98 7.15
CA GLU A 144 1.50 13.40 6.86
C GLU A 144 0.50 12.24 7.03
N ARG A 145 0.80 11.04 6.51
CA ARG A 145 -0.01 9.82 6.71
C ARG A 145 -0.14 9.50 8.20
N LYS A 146 0.97 9.56 8.95
CA LYS A 146 1.02 9.30 10.40
C LYS A 146 0.15 10.27 11.18
N ARG A 147 0.26 11.58 10.92
CA ARG A 147 -0.59 12.59 11.56
C ARG A 147 -2.06 12.41 11.23
N ALA A 148 -2.39 12.14 9.97
CA ALA A 148 -3.76 11.86 9.56
C ALA A 148 -4.33 10.61 10.24
N THR A 149 -3.51 9.57 10.41
CA THR A 149 -3.91 8.33 11.09
C THR A 149 -4.22 8.56 12.57
N LEU A 150 -3.31 9.26 13.26
CA LEU A 150 -3.49 9.59 14.68
C LEU A 150 -4.72 10.49 14.90
N ARG A 151 -4.91 11.50 14.04
CA ARG A 151 -6.09 12.37 14.06
C ARG A 151 -7.38 11.57 13.80
N ALA A 152 -7.39 10.71 12.79
CA ALA A 152 -8.57 9.91 12.46
C ALA A 152 -8.94 8.97 13.61
N LEU A 153 -7.96 8.36 14.30
CA LEU A 153 -8.21 7.59 15.52
C LEU A 153 -8.78 8.45 16.65
N GLU A 154 -8.31 9.69 16.78
CA GLU A 154 -8.78 10.66 17.78
C GLU A 154 -10.25 11.06 17.56
N GLU A 155 -10.58 11.40 16.33
CA GLU A 155 -11.89 11.92 15.92
C GLU A 155 -12.95 10.81 15.79
N ASN A 156 -12.54 9.55 15.57
CA ASN A 156 -13.46 8.43 15.39
C ASN A 156 -13.26 7.39 16.51
N ARG A 157 -14.17 7.37 17.50
CA ARG A 157 -14.07 6.43 18.64
C ARG A 157 -14.83 5.13 18.48
N ASN A 158 -15.83 5.09 17.60
CA ASN A 158 -16.79 3.99 17.51
C ASN A 158 -16.66 3.16 16.23
N TRP A 159 -15.49 3.15 15.57
CA TRP A 159 -15.29 2.37 14.34
C TRP A 159 -15.32 0.86 14.62
N LYS A 160 -15.87 0.09 13.69
CA LYS A 160 -15.73 -1.38 13.62
C LYS A 160 -14.54 -1.81 12.79
N LEU A 161 -14.16 -0.99 11.81
CA LEU A 161 -12.99 -1.19 10.96
C LEU A 161 -12.18 0.09 10.85
N PHE A 162 -10.88 0.00 11.08
CA PHE A 162 -9.93 1.08 10.85
C PHE A 162 -8.76 0.55 10.02
N MET A 163 -8.45 1.22 8.91
CA MET A 163 -7.32 0.85 8.05
C MET A 163 -6.50 2.08 7.64
N ALA A 164 -5.19 2.00 7.79
CA ALA A 164 -4.25 3.01 7.34
C ALA A 164 -3.09 2.36 6.56
N TYR A 165 -2.60 3.05 5.53
CA TYR A 165 -1.51 2.56 4.68
C TYR A 165 -0.28 3.47 4.75
N PHE A 166 0.90 2.84 4.79
CA PHE A 166 2.22 3.50 4.88
C PHE A 166 3.19 2.88 3.86
N ASP A 167 3.83 3.72 3.05
CA ASP A 167 4.71 3.33 1.93
C ASP A 167 6.21 3.60 2.19
N LEU A 168 6.58 4.05 3.39
CA LEU A 168 7.96 4.46 3.71
C LEU A 168 8.99 3.35 3.44
N ALA A 169 8.68 2.10 3.82
CA ALA A 169 9.60 0.98 3.65
C ALA A 169 9.88 0.68 2.17
N ASP A 170 8.90 0.90 1.30
CA ASP A 170 9.04 0.70 -0.14
C ASP A 170 10.02 1.72 -0.73
N HIS A 171 9.74 3.02 -0.53
CA HIS A 171 10.58 4.11 -1.04
C HIS A 171 12.03 4.04 -0.55
N VAL A 172 12.21 3.77 0.74
CA VAL A 172 13.54 3.61 1.36
C VAL A 172 14.21 2.33 0.89
N GLY A 173 13.45 1.25 0.71
CA GLY A 173 13.91 -0.04 0.23
C GLY A 173 14.48 0.03 -1.18
N HIS A 174 13.70 0.54 -2.14
CA HIS A 174 14.15 0.77 -3.52
C HIS A 174 15.44 1.58 -3.58
N THR A 175 15.61 2.53 -2.66
CA THR A 175 16.72 3.48 -2.70
C THR A 175 17.98 2.98 -2.00
N TYR A 176 17.86 2.35 -0.83
CA TYR A 176 18.98 2.12 0.08
C TYR A 176 19.23 0.66 0.43
N ILE A 177 18.43 -0.32 -0.02
CA ILE A 177 18.63 -1.72 0.40
C ILE A 177 20.05 -2.24 0.10
N LYS A 178 20.66 -1.80 -1.00
CA LYS A 178 22.07 -2.08 -1.35
C LYS A 178 23.06 -1.06 -0.79
N ARG A 179 22.66 0.22 -0.74
CA ARG A 179 23.58 1.36 -0.54
C ARG A 179 23.76 1.76 0.93
N ASN A 180 22.70 1.68 1.73
CA ASN A 180 22.73 2.17 3.11
C ASN A 180 21.74 1.42 4.01
N ARG A 181 22.23 0.32 4.59
CA ARG A 181 21.43 -0.54 5.49
C ARG A 181 20.95 0.17 6.75
N LEU A 182 21.67 1.19 7.23
CA LEU A 182 21.26 1.98 8.40
C LEU A 182 20.03 2.84 8.08
N ARG A 183 19.95 3.43 6.89
CA ARG A 183 18.75 4.17 6.45
C ARG A 183 17.54 3.25 6.31
N VAL A 184 17.73 2.03 5.81
CA VAL A 184 16.66 1.02 5.78
C VAL A 184 16.23 0.63 7.20
N LEU A 185 17.18 0.30 8.08
CA LEU A 185 16.87 0.00 9.48
C LEU A 185 16.10 1.13 10.16
N ARG A 186 16.49 2.40 9.93
CA ARG A 186 15.79 3.56 10.48
C ARG A 186 14.32 3.61 10.06
N ALA A 187 14.01 3.36 8.79
CA ALA A 187 12.62 3.33 8.32
C ALA A 187 11.82 2.20 8.98
N TYR A 188 12.42 1.02 9.14
CA TYR A 188 11.77 -0.09 9.83
C TYR A 188 11.60 0.13 11.34
N LEU A 189 12.55 0.81 11.99
CA LEU A 189 12.42 1.20 13.40
C LEU A 189 11.31 2.25 13.59
N GLU A 190 11.18 3.22 12.68
CA GLU A 190 10.06 4.16 12.65
C GLU A 190 8.72 3.42 12.54
N LEU A 191 8.56 2.52 11.56
CA LEU A 191 7.33 1.75 11.38
C LEU A 191 7.04 0.84 12.59
N ASN A 192 8.07 0.28 13.21
CA ASN A 192 7.91 -0.51 14.44
C ASN A 192 7.47 0.36 15.63
N SER A 193 8.06 1.56 15.79
CA SER A 193 7.62 2.50 16.83
C SER A 193 6.18 2.93 16.61
N LEU A 194 5.81 3.25 15.36
CA LEU A 194 4.45 3.62 14.99
C LEU A 194 3.46 2.48 15.27
N ALA A 195 3.77 1.25 14.89
CA ALA A 195 2.91 0.10 15.18
C ALA A 195 2.64 -0.06 16.68
N GLY A 196 3.67 0.10 17.52
CA GLY A 196 3.52 0.03 18.98
C GLY A 196 2.63 1.14 19.52
N ARG A 197 2.87 2.38 19.08
CA ARG A 197 2.04 3.53 19.46
C ARG A 197 0.58 3.35 19.03
N LEU A 198 0.32 2.81 17.84
CA LEU A 198 -1.05 2.56 17.38
C LEU A 198 -1.72 1.47 18.22
N GLN A 199 -1.01 0.40 18.58
CA GLN A 199 -1.51 -0.65 19.47
C GLN A 199 -1.89 -0.11 20.85
N GLU A 200 -1.15 0.87 21.39
CA GLU A 200 -1.48 1.54 22.65
C GLU A 200 -2.71 2.46 22.58
N LEU A 201 -3.01 3.00 21.39
CA LEU A 201 -4.08 3.98 21.19
C LEU A 201 -5.43 3.36 20.81
N VAL A 202 -5.44 2.14 20.26
CA VAL A 202 -6.69 1.46 19.90
C VAL A 202 -7.38 0.87 21.14
N PRO A 203 -8.71 0.71 21.13
CA PRO A 203 -9.43 0.13 22.26
C PRO A 203 -8.93 -1.27 22.65
N PRO A 204 -8.94 -1.65 23.94
CA PRO A 204 -8.66 -3.00 24.37
C PRO A 204 -9.54 -4.02 23.65
N GLY A 205 -8.97 -5.18 23.30
CA GLY A 205 -9.68 -6.22 22.54
C GLY A 205 -9.73 -6.00 21.02
N THR A 206 -9.18 -4.89 20.51
CA THR A 206 -9.04 -4.67 19.07
C THR A 206 -8.16 -5.75 18.42
N ILE A 207 -8.64 -6.34 17.33
CA ILE A 207 -7.82 -7.19 16.46
C ILE A 207 -6.92 -6.27 15.61
N PHE A 208 -5.60 -6.41 15.79
CA PHE A 208 -4.59 -5.57 15.14
C PHE A 208 -3.85 -6.38 14.07
N LEU A 209 -4.22 -6.14 12.82
CA LEU A 209 -3.65 -6.81 11.64
C LEU A 209 -2.68 -5.87 10.92
N ILE A 210 -1.45 -6.33 10.69
CA ILE A 210 -0.44 -5.66 9.87
C ILE A 210 -0.23 -6.51 8.62
N ILE A 211 -0.34 -5.90 7.44
CA ILE A 211 -0.11 -6.54 6.14
C ILE A 211 0.97 -5.74 5.39
N SER A 212 1.88 -6.46 4.73
CA SER A 212 2.79 -5.94 3.71
C SER A 212 2.52 -6.71 2.42
N ASP A 213 2.23 -5.99 1.35
CA ASP A 213 1.97 -6.54 0.02
C ASP A 213 3.20 -7.19 -0.61
N HIS A 214 4.39 -6.74 -0.23
CA HIS A 214 5.66 -7.40 -0.56
C HIS A 214 6.74 -7.00 0.45
N GLY A 215 7.92 -7.60 0.30
CA GLY A 215 9.17 -7.15 0.91
C GLY A 215 10.09 -6.49 -0.12
N MET A 216 11.33 -6.24 0.29
CA MET A 216 12.37 -5.65 -0.55
C MET A 216 13.65 -6.49 -0.49
N ARG A 217 14.29 -6.71 -1.64
CA ARG A 217 15.56 -7.41 -1.79
C ARG A 217 16.56 -6.60 -2.59
N ALA A 218 17.84 -6.83 -2.29
CA ALA A 218 18.94 -6.43 -3.15
C ALA A 218 19.08 -7.43 -4.30
N VAL A 219 19.34 -6.94 -5.51
CA VAL A 219 19.66 -7.76 -6.70
C VAL A 219 21.01 -7.30 -7.23
N GLU A 220 21.94 -8.22 -7.52
CA GLU A 220 23.34 -7.89 -7.83
C GLU A 220 23.50 -6.93 -9.00
N ASP A 221 22.76 -7.15 -10.09
CA ASP A 221 22.83 -6.34 -11.31
C ASP A 221 21.93 -5.10 -11.32
N ASP A 222 21.29 -4.78 -10.20
CA ASP A 222 20.46 -3.59 -10.07
C ASP A 222 21.03 -2.58 -9.08
N VAL A 223 20.88 -1.31 -9.42
CA VAL A 223 21.25 -0.18 -8.57
C VAL A 223 20.15 0.10 -7.53
N ALA A 224 18.90 -0.24 -7.86
CA ALA A 224 17.75 -0.13 -6.98
C ALA A 224 17.40 -1.46 -6.29
N GLY A 225 16.68 -1.37 -5.17
CA GLY A 225 16.01 -2.52 -4.57
C GLY A 225 14.88 -3.03 -5.46
N ARG A 226 14.62 -4.33 -5.38
CA ARG A 226 13.52 -5.02 -6.07
C ARG A 226 12.55 -5.62 -5.08
N HIS A 227 11.29 -5.75 -5.45
CA HIS A 227 10.29 -6.41 -4.62
C HIS A 227 10.63 -7.88 -4.45
N THR A 228 10.32 -8.43 -3.27
CA THR A 228 10.28 -9.88 -3.07
C THR A 228 8.96 -10.43 -3.60
N THR A 229 8.91 -11.73 -3.88
CA THR A 229 7.68 -12.42 -4.35
C THR A 229 6.81 -12.91 -3.21
N TYR A 230 7.10 -12.54 -1.96
CA TYR A 230 6.30 -12.91 -0.80
C TYR A 230 5.76 -11.68 -0.08
N ALA A 231 4.54 -11.82 0.43
CA ALA A 231 3.87 -10.88 1.32
C ALA A 231 4.18 -11.21 2.78
N PHE A 232 3.89 -10.29 3.69
CA PHE A 232 4.01 -10.49 5.13
C PHE A 232 2.70 -10.13 5.83
N TRP A 233 2.35 -10.87 6.87
CA TRP A 233 1.23 -10.57 7.74
C TRP A 233 1.60 -10.81 9.20
N SER A 234 0.92 -10.10 10.11
CA SER A 234 1.14 -10.18 11.54
C SER A 234 -0.13 -9.78 12.29
N LEU A 235 -0.48 -10.54 13.32
CA LEU A 235 -1.73 -10.47 14.04
C LEU A 235 -1.49 -10.55 15.56
N ASN A 236 -2.19 -9.73 16.34
CA ASN A 236 -2.14 -9.77 17.81
C ASN A 236 -3.02 -10.88 18.44
N LEU A 237 -3.65 -11.71 17.62
CA LEU A 237 -4.50 -12.82 18.03
C LEU A 237 -3.72 -14.14 17.93
N ASP A 238 -4.01 -15.07 18.86
CA ASP A 238 -3.62 -16.46 18.72
C ASP A 238 -4.72 -17.21 17.96
N THR A 239 -4.40 -17.76 16.79
CA THR A 239 -5.37 -18.33 15.85
C THR A 239 -4.67 -19.24 14.87
N ASP A 240 -5.30 -20.30 14.38
CA ASP A 240 -4.76 -21.16 13.32
C ASP A 240 -4.98 -20.64 11.90
N TRP A 241 -5.62 -19.48 11.76
CA TRP A 241 -5.84 -18.87 10.46
C TRP A 241 -4.54 -18.28 9.89
N GLU A 242 -4.26 -18.62 8.63
CA GLU A 242 -3.15 -18.08 7.86
C GLU A 242 -3.61 -17.79 6.42
N PRO A 243 -3.41 -16.57 5.90
CA PRO A 243 -3.75 -16.23 4.52
C PRO A 243 -2.75 -16.89 3.56
N ARG A 244 -3.27 -17.36 2.43
CA ARG A 244 -2.50 -17.85 1.29
C ARG A 244 -2.60 -16.93 0.09
N ASP A 245 -3.58 -16.03 0.10
CA ASP A 245 -3.82 -15.03 -0.94
C ASP A 245 -4.30 -13.70 -0.35
N PHE A 246 -4.15 -12.61 -1.10
CA PHE A 246 -4.67 -11.30 -0.69
C PHE A 246 -6.20 -11.26 -0.58
N THR A 247 -6.93 -12.09 -1.33
CA THR A 247 -8.38 -12.16 -1.21
C THR A 247 -8.85 -12.80 0.10
N ASP A 248 -7.99 -13.57 0.79
CA ASP A 248 -8.34 -14.26 2.04
C ASP A 248 -8.58 -13.30 3.21
N PHE A 249 -7.98 -12.10 3.17
CA PHE A 249 -8.14 -11.09 4.20
C PHE A 249 -9.59 -10.56 4.26
N TYR A 250 -10.25 -10.40 3.12
CA TYR A 250 -11.58 -9.81 3.05
C TYR A 250 -12.63 -10.60 3.85
N PRO A 251 -12.89 -11.90 3.57
CA PRO A 251 -13.87 -12.67 4.34
C PRO A 251 -13.45 -12.81 5.80
N LYS A 252 -12.14 -12.86 6.10
CA LYS A 252 -11.67 -12.97 7.48
C LYS A 252 -11.92 -11.71 8.30
N ILE A 253 -11.70 -10.53 7.72
CA ILE A 253 -12.01 -9.28 8.40
C ILE A 253 -13.54 -9.13 8.55
N LEU A 254 -14.34 -9.56 7.57
CA LEU A 254 -15.81 -9.61 7.73
C LEU A 254 -16.23 -10.52 8.89
N GLU A 255 -15.60 -11.68 9.06
CA GLU A 255 -15.84 -12.57 10.20
C GLU A 255 -15.55 -11.87 11.54
N TRP A 256 -14.42 -11.17 11.65
CA TRP A 256 -14.00 -10.46 12.86
C TRP A 256 -14.82 -9.21 13.20
N THR A 257 -15.58 -8.68 12.25
CA THR A 257 -16.33 -7.41 12.40
C THR A 257 -17.85 -7.61 12.53
N ARG A 258 -18.31 -8.87 12.53
CA ARG A 258 -19.68 -9.25 12.87
C ARG A 258 -19.92 -9.11 14.37
#